data_AF-A0A537AB65-F1
#
_entry.id   AF-A0A537AB65-F1
#
_cell.length_a   1.000
_cell.length_b   1.000
_cell.length_c   1.000
_cell.angle_alpha   90.00
_cell.angle_beta   90.00
_cell.angle_gamma   90.00
#
_symmetry.space_group_name_H-M   'P 1'
#
loop_
_entity.id
_entity.type
_entity.pdbx_description
1 polymer ?
#
loop_
_entity_poly.entity_id
_entity_poly.type
_entity_poly.pdbx_seq_one_letter_code
_entity_poly.pdbx_strand_id
1 'polypeptide(L)'
;MSWLRTSVAAASILSAGCAVPPERAERERALRSAIEPCLQRYPAVKLTGIDDYGRVYVRASEHDLAEVEGFERCSKEAIQREGLERIGTGKLAGGAAPTSVAIRTAYTAFLVPVQINGVSATLVLDTGASQTMISPELARRAGMEIKRGAPLIAGNVVGGRRVSVPLVRARSVSVGAAVVEDLDIGVFDALPGRPEVDGLLGASFLHHFKFTVDRKNLQLLLEPVAAEK
;
A
#
# COMPACT_ATOMS: atom_id res chain seq x y z
N MET A 1 49.57 -36.64 -12.23
CA MET A 1 48.25 -36.36 -11.62
C MET A 1 47.79 -35.00 -12.09
N SER A 2 46.99 -34.97 -13.16
CA SER A 2 46.50 -33.76 -13.82
C SER A 2 45.00 -33.64 -13.53
N TRP A 3 44.58 -32.51 -12.98
CA TRP A 3 43.20 -32.25 -12.59
C TRP A 3 42.45 -31.57 -13.74
N LEU A 4 41.35 -32.17 -14.22
CA LEU A 4 40.36 -31.49 -15.05
C LEU A 4 39.51 -30.56 -14.18
N ARG A 5 39.50 -29.26 -14.48
CA ARG A 5 38.45 -28.33 -14.06
C ARG A 5 37.46 -28.19 -15.20
N THR A 6 36.30 -28.83 -15.09
CA THR A 6 35.14 -28.55 -15.92
C THR A 6 34.29 -27.49 -15.22
N SER A 7 34.33 -26.26 -15.74
CA SER A 7 33.38 -25.21 -15.37
C SER A 7 32.07 -25.47 -16.10
N VAL A 8 31.07 -26.02 -15.40
CA VAL A 8 29.69 -26.00 -15.89
C VAL A 8 29.14 -24.61 -15.60
N ALA A 9 29.08 -23.77 -16.63
CA ALA A 9 28.27 -22.56 -16.60
C ALA A 9 26.80 -23.01 -16.57
N ALA A 10 26.21 -23.04 -15.38
CA ALA A 10 24.79 -23.30 -15.23
C ALA A 10 24.02 -22.07 -15.73
N ALA A 11 23.22 -22.34 -16.76
CA ALA A 11 22.34 -21.46 -17.47
C ALA A 11 21.54 -20.48 -16.59
N SER A 12 21.48 -19.25 -17.09
CA SER A 12 20.51 -18.21 -16.80
C SER A 12 19.09 -18.77 -16.63
N ILE A 13 18.49 -18.55 -15.47
CA ILE A 13 17.03 -18.52 -15.33
C ILE A 13 16.70 -17.11 -14.83
N LEU A 14 16.49 -16.18 -15.76
CA LEU A 14 15.67 -15.00 -15.52
C LEU A 14 14.21 -15.47 -15.54
N SER A 15 13.80 -16.14 -14.47
CA SER A 15 12.38 -16.18 -14.14
C SER A 15 12.02 -14.81 -13.59
N ALA A 16 11.59 -13.91 -14.48
CA ALA A 16 10.63 -12.88 -14.10
C ALA A 16 9.26 -13.57 -13.88
N GLY A 17 9.25 -14.55 -12.96
CA GLY A 17 8.02 -14.94 -12.30
C GLY A 17 7.64 -13.80 -11.38
N CYS A 18 6.34 -13.60 -11.18
CA CYS A 18 5.82 -12.74 -10.11
C CYS A 18 6.22 -13.37 -8.77
N ALA A 19 7.50 -13.31 -8.40
CA ALA A 19 7.99 -13.70 -7.10
C ALA A 19 7.54 -12.59 -6.14
N VAL A 20 6.35 -12.79 -5.56
CA VAL A 20 5.87 -11.99 -4.46
C VAL A 20 6.90 -12.10 -3.32
N PRO A 21 7.47 -10.99 -2.82
CA PRO A 21 8.48 -11.03 -1.77
C PRO A 21 7.99 -11.79 -0.53
N PRO A 22 8.88 -12.49 0.21
CA PRO A 22 8.52 -13.31 1.37
C PRO A 22 7.74 -12.52 2.43
N GLU A 23 7.97 -11.20 2.54
CA GLU A 23 7.31 -10.30 3.48
C GLU A 23 5.77 -10.28 3.33
N ARG A 24 5.23 -10.38 2.10
CA ARG A 24 3.78 -10.46 1.89
C ARG A 24 3.22 -11.82 2.32
N ALA A 25 3.89 -12.91 1.97
CA ALA A 25 3.46 -14.26 2.35
C ALA A 25 3.60 -14.51 3.86
N GLU A 26 4.62 -13.93 4.50
CA GLU A 26 4.79 -13.93 5.95
C GLU A 26 3.70 -13.14 6.66
N ARG A 27 3.36 -11.95 6.15
CA ARG A 27 2.28 -11.12 6.69
C ARG A 27 0.92 -11.81 6.57
N GLU A 28 0.62 -12.42 5.43
CA GLU A 28 -0.63 -13.18 5.26
C GLU A 28 -0.71 -14.34 6.25
N ARG A 29 0.36 -15.12 6.40
CA ARG A 29 0.42 -16.20 7.41
C ARG A 29 0.22 -15.69 8.82
N ALA A 30 0.86 -14.58 9.17
CA ALA A 30 0.72 -13.96 10.48
C ALA A 30 -0.73 -13.49 10.72
N LEU A 31 -1.35 -12.84 9.73
CA LEU A 31 -2.75 -12.42 9.81
C LEU A 31 -3.70 -13.62 9.97
N ARG A 32 -3.52 -14.67 9.16
CA ARG A 32 -4.30 -15.92 9.28
C ARG A 32 -4.16 -16.52 10.68
N SER A 33 -2.94 -16.64 11.17
CA SER A 33 -2.67 -17.18 12.51
C SER A 33 -3.29 -16.31 13.62
N ALA A 34 -3.30 -14.99 13.46
CA ALA A 34 -3.86 -14.07 14.45
C ALA A 34 -5.40 -14.15 14.51
N ILE A 35 -6.07 -14.31 13.36
CA ILE A 35 -7.55 -14.34 13.29
C ILE A 35 -8.14 -15.75 13.44
N GLU A 36 -7.34 -16.81 13.36
CA GLU A 36 -7.78 -18.21 13.49
C GLU A 36 -8.63 -18.46 14.75
N PRO A 37 -8.25 -17.98 15.96
CA PRO A 37 -9.10 -18.14 17.14
C PRO A 37 -10.47 -17.44 17.01
N CYS A 38 -10.55 -16.36 16.24
CA CYS A 38 -11.82 -15.68 15.99
C CYS A 38 -12.70 -16.48 15.01
N LEU A 39 -12.11 -17.10 13.98
CA LEU A 39 -12.85 -17.99 13.07
C LEU A 39 -13.41 -19.21 13.81
N GLN A 40 -12.69 -19.73 14.80
CA GLN A 40 -13.16 -20.83 15.67
C GLN A 40 -14.30 -20.39 16.61
N ARG A 41 -14.27 -19.13 17.06
CA ARG A 41 -15.29 -18.54 17.94
C ARG A 41 -16.60 -18.19 17.21
N TYR A 42 -16.53 -17.86 15.93
CA TYR A 42 -17.66 -17.44 15.09
C TYR A 42 -17.78 -18.35 13.86
N PRO A 43 -18.32 -19.58 14.04
CA PRO A 43 -18.27 -20.63 13.03
C PRO A 43 -19.13 -20.34 11.78
N ALA A 44 -20.10 -19.43 11.84
CA ALA A 44 -20.86 -19.02 10.66
C ALA A 44 -20.01 -18.19 9.67
N VAL A 45 -18.97 -17.53 10.17
CA VAL A 45 -18.06 -16.70 9.37
C VAL A 45 -17.00 -17.57 8.71
N LYS A 46 -16.92 -17.53 7.37
CA LYS A 46 -15.91 -18.25 6.59
C LYS A 46 -14.95 -17.28 5.91
N LEU A 47 -13.66 -17.41 6.19
CA LEU A 47 -12.60 -16.68 5.50
C LEU A 47 -12.59 -17.04 4.00
N THR A 48 -12.69 -16.04 3.13
CA THR A 48 -12.60 -16.20 1.67
C THR A 48 -11.24 -15.75 1.14
N GLY A 49 -10.59 -14.80 1.80
CA GLY A 49 -9.26 -14.33 1.40
C GLY A 49 -8.67 -13.32 2.35
N ILE A 50 -7.37 -13.08 2.20
CA ILE A 50 -6.69 -11.90 2.75
C ILE A 50 -5.94 -11.26 1.60
N ASP A 51 -6.17 -9.96 1.34
CA ASP A 51 -5.41 -9.26 0.30
C ASP A 51 -4.03 -8.81 0.78
N ASP A 52 -3.26 -8.29 -0.16
CA ASP A 52 -1.88 -7.81 -0.02
C ASP A 52 -1.74 -6.69 1.03
N TYR A 53 -2.85 -6.07 1.39
CA TYR A 53 -2.94 -4.96 2.32
C TYR A 53 -3.45 -5.40 3.69
N GLY A 54 -3.69 -6.71 3.87
CA GLY A 54 -4.21 -7.29 5.08
C GLY A 54 -5.70 -7.06 5.28
N ARG A 55 -6.48 -6.77 4.21
CA ARG A 55 -7.95 -6.84 4.30
C ARG A 55 -8.36 -8.30 4.35
N VAL A 56 -9.14 -8.62 5.37
CA VAL A 56 -9.74 -9.94 5.58
C VAL A 56 -11.11 -9.95 4.92
N TYR A 57 -11.31 -10.86 3.97
CA TYR A 57 -12.59 -11.08 3.30
C TYR A 57 -13.24 -12.31 3.90
N VAL A 58 -14.51 -12.17 4.31
CA VAL A 58 -15.28 -13.26 4.89
C VAL A 58 -16.66 -13.35 4.25
N ARG A 59 -17.27 -14.53 4.33
CA ARG A 59 -18.66 -14.77 3.94
C ARG A 59 -19.44 -15.32 5.13
N ALA A 60 -20.70 -14.93 5.25
CA ALA A 60 -21.67 -15.46 6.22
C ALA A 60 -23.09 -15.35 5.64
N SER A 61 -24.07 -16.03 6.23
CA SER A 61 -25.49 -15.85 5.86
C SER A 61 -26.02 -14.50 6.38
N GLU A 62 -27.05 -13.94 5.74
CA GLU A 62 -27.74 -12.73 6.24
C GLU A 62 -28.38 -12.94 7.62
N HIS A 63 -28.61 -14.19 8.02
CA HIS A 63 -29.12 -14.53 9.35
C HIS A 63 -28.05 -14.50 10.44
N ASP A 64 -26.76 -14.41 10.09
CA ASP A 64 -25.63 -14.55 11.01
C ASP A 64 -24.90 -13.22 11.26
N LEU A 65 -25.54 -12.07 11.02
CA LEU A 65 -24.91 -10.74 11.13
C LEU A 65 -24.27 -10.48 12.51
N ALA A 66 -24.86 -10.99 13.58
CA ALA A 66 -24.30 -10.85 14.93
C ALA A 66 -22.95 -11.60 15.09
N GLU A 67 -22.76 -12.72 14.40
CA GLU A 67 -21.47 -13.42 14.37
C GLU A 67 -20.44 -12.65 13.53
N VAL A 68 -20.86 -11.98 12.45
CA VAL A 68 -20.00 -11.11 11.64
C VAL A 68 -19.48 -9.94 12.49
N GLU A 69 -20.35 -9.21 13.19
CA GLU A 69 -19.95 -8.11 14.08
C GLU A 69 -19.05 -8.58 15.23
N GLY A 70 -19.31 -9.78 15.75
CA GLY A 70 -18.46 -10.42 16.76
C GLY A 70 -17.07 -10.74 16.22
N PHE A 71 -17.00 -11.33 15.03
CA PHE A 71 -15.77 -11.65 14.33
C PHE A 71 -14.94 -10.40 14.02
N GLU A 72 -15.56 -9.32 13.53
CA GLU A 72 -14.88 -8.06 13.23
C GLU A 72 -14.18 -7.47 14.46
N ARG A 73 -14.87 -7.48 15.62
CA ARG A 73 -14.30 -6.99 16.87
C ARG A 73 -13.13 -7.86 17.35
N CYS A 74 -13.33 -9.18 17.38
CA CYS A 74 -12.30 -10.14 17.79
C CYS A 74 -11.06 -10.05 16.89
N SER A 75 -11.26 -10.06 15.57
CA SER A 75 -10.16 -10.02 14.60
C SER A 75 -9.39 -8.71 14.69
N LYS A 76 -10.08 -7.57 14.88
CA LYS A 76 -9.42 -6.27 15.10
C LYS A 76 -8.52 -6.28 16.34
N GLU A 77 -9.00 -6.80 17.46
CA GLU A 77 -8.22 -6.90 18.70
C GLU A 77 -7.01 -7.84 18.55
N ALA A 78 -7.21 -8.99 17.89
CA ALA A 78 -6.15 -9.96 17.66
C ALA A 78 -5.05 -9.40 16.75
N ILE A 79 -5.45 -8.78 15.63
CA ILE A 79 -4.53 -8.12 14.69
C ILE A 79 -3.76 -6.99 15.40
N GLN A 80 -4.41 -6.21 16.25
CA GLN A 80 -3.77 -5.15 17.02
C GLN A 80 -2.74 -5.68 18.02
N ARG A 81 -3.07 -6.74 18.77
CA ARG A 81 -2.15 -7.36 19.74
C ARG A 81 -0.87 -7.88 19.07
N GLU A 82 -0.98 -8.43 17.87
CA GLU A 82 0.16 -8.93 17.10
C GLU A 82 0.91 -7.82 16.34
N GLY A 83 0.48 -6.55 16.44
CA GLY A 83 1.07 -5.45 15.68
C GLY A 83 0.87 -5.58 14.17
N LEU A 84 -0.12 -6.38 13.75
CA LEU A 84 -0.46 -6.64 12.35
C LEU A 84 -1.49 -5.65 11.81
N GLU A 85 -1.77 -4.57 12.55
CA GLU A 85 -2.78 -3.55 12.23
C GLU A 85 -2.76 -3.23 10.74
N ARG A 86 -3.97 -3.17 10.16
CA ARG A 86 -4.18 -2.83 8.75
C ARG A 86 -3.33 -1.61 8.44
N ILE A 87 -2.47 -1.72 7.44
CA ILE A 87 -2.05 -0.51 6.77
C ILE A 87 -3.32 -0.03 6.08
N GLY A 88 -3.94 1.01 6.61
CA GLY A 88 -5.17 1.56 6.12
C GLY A 88 -4.97 1.98 4.67
N THR A 89 -5.38 1.15 3.72
CA THR A 89 -5.34 1.50 2.30
C THR A 89 -6.33 2.59 1.94
N GLY A 90 -7.08 3.11 2.90
CA GLY A 90 -8.15 4.05 2.66
C GLY A 90 -9.31 3.44 1.88
N LYS A 91 -10.24 4.31 1.52
CA LYS A 91 -11.43 4.02 0.72
C LYS A 91 -11.59 5.09 -0.34
N LEU A 92 -12.16 4.74 -1.48
CA LEU A 92 -12.60 5.74 -2.45
C LEU A 92 -13.60 6.70 -1.77
N ALA A 93 -13.39 8.00 -1.95
CA ALA A 93 -14.36 9.00 -1.49
C ALA A 93 -15.66 8.85 -2.28
N GLY A 94 -16.80 9.18 -1.67
CA GLY A 94 -18.12 9.08 -2.34
C GLY A 94 -18.24 9.95 -3.61
N GLY A 95 -17.43 11.00 -3.73
CA GLY A 95 -17.33 11.85 -4.92
C GLY A 95 -16.15 11.56 -5.84
N ALA A 96 -15.39 10.48 -5.60
CA ALA A 96 -14.26 10.13 -6.46
C ALA A 96 -14.74 9.79 -7.88
N ALA A 97 -14.11 10.38 -8.89
CA ALA A 97 -14.54 10.26 -10.27
C ALA A 97 -13.35 10.05 -11.22
N PRO A 98 -13.59 9.51 -12.43
CA PRO A 98 -12.57 9.46 -13.47
C PRO A 98 -11.94 10.82 -13.73
N THR A 99 -10.62 10.86 -13.92
CA THR A 99 -9.90 12.12 -14.13
C THR A 99 -8.65 11.93 -14.99
N SER A 100 -8.23 13.01 -15.66
CA SER A 100 -6.96 13.11 -16.37
C SER A 100 -6.21 14.30 -15.81
N VAL A 101 -4.98 14.08 -15.34
CA VAL A 101 -4.13 15.13 -14.81
C VAL A 101 -2.85 15.26 -15.63
N ALA A 102 -2.41 16.50 -15.85
CA ALA A 102 -1.11 16.76 -16.45
C ALA A 102 0.00 16.30 -15.49
N ILE A 103 0.96 15.54 -16.03
CA ILE A 103 2.16 15.08 -15.31
C ILE A 103 3.41 15.70 -15.93
N ARG A 104 4.49 15.78 -15.15
CA ARG A 104 5.81 16.18 -15.65
C ARG A 104 6.75 14.99 -15.68
N THR A 105 7.82 15.07 -16.45
CA THR A 105 8.90 14.09 -16.42
C THR A 105 10.11 14.65 -15.68
N ALA A 106 10.75 13.79 -14.89
CA ALA A 106 12.06 14.05 -14.30
C ALA A 106 12.92 12.81 -14.52
N TYR A 107 13.84 12.88 -15.48
CA TYR A 107 14.54 11.70 -16.02
C TYR A 107 13.56 10.63 -16.51
N THR A 108 13.52 9.47 -15.85
CA THR A 108 12.63 8.35 -16.16
C THR A 108 11.36 8.33 -15.31
N ALA A 109 11.23 9.23 -14.34
CA ALA A 109 10.10 9.30 -13.42
C ALA A 109 9.01 10.24 -13.92
N PHE A 110 7.77 9.93 -13.55
CA PHE A 110 6.61 10.81 -13.74
C PHE A 110 6.28 11.51 -12.43
N LEU A 111 6.23 12.84 -12.48
CA LEU A 111 5.85 13.69 -11.36
C LEU A 111 4.36 14.01 -11.46
N VAL A 112 3.62 13.63 -10.41
CA VAL A 112 2.17 13.74 -10.32
C VAL A 112 1.82 14.85 -9.31
N PRO A 113 1.03 15.86 -9.70
CA PRO A 113 0.47 16.81 -8.75
C PRO A 113 -0.58 16.11 -7.89
N VAL A 114 -0.46 16.24 -6.58
CA VAL A 114 -1.40 15.69 -5.60
C VAL A 114 -1.80 16.76 -4.59
N GLN A 115 -2.93 16.54 -3.91
CA GLN A 115 -3.24 17.22 -2.66
C GLN A 115 -3.37 16.19 -1.54
N ILE A 116 -2.74 16.46 -0.40
CA ILE A 116 -2.83 15.65 0.81
C ILE A 116 -3.35 16.53 1.93
N ASN A 117 -4.52 16.19 2.49
CA ASN A 117 -5.24 17.04 3.43
C ASN A 117 -5.43 18.49 2.94
N GLY A 118 -5.57 18.69 1.63
CA GLY A 118 -5.68 20.02 1.00
C GLY A 118 -4.36 20.75 0.74
N VAL A 119 -3.21 20.17 1.10
CA VAL A 119 -1.89 20.73 0.81
C VAL A 119 -1.37 20.19 -0.52
N SER A 120 -1.04 21.09 -1.45
CA SER A 120 -0.44 20.71 -2.74
C SER A 120 0.96 20.13 -2.56
N ALA A 121 1.23 19.04 -3.28
CA ALA A 121 2.52 18.37 -3.31
C ALA A 121 2.79 17.75 -4.68
N THR A 122 4.04 17.37 -4.93
CA THR A 122 4.44 16.62 -6.12
C THR A 122 5.01 15.27 -5.70
N LEU A 123 4.40 14.18 -6.16
CA LEU A 123 4.90 12.82 -5.89
C LEU A 123 5.40 12.16 -7.18
N VAL A 124 6.38 11.28 -7.06
CA VAL A 124 6.76 10.37 -8.15
C VAL A 124 5.75 9.23 -8.23
N LEU A 125 5.21 8.97 -9.42
CA LEU A 125 4.42 7.76 -9.67
C LEU A 125 5.34 6.52 -9.55
N ASP A 126 5.12 5.70 -8.54
CA ASP A 126 5.95 4.54 -8.24
C ASP A 126 5.10 3.28 -8.03
N THR A 127 4.92 2.50 -9.10
CA THR A 127 4.17 1.24 -9.03
C THR A 127 4.92 0.13 -8.29
N GLY A 128 6.20 0.31 -7.99
CA GLY A 128 7.02 -0.62 -7.22
C GLY A 128 6.94 -0.41 -5.71
N ALA A 129 6.50 0.78 -5.27
CA ALA A 129 6.26 1.07 -3.87
C ALA A 129 4.92 0.47 -3.42
N SER A 130 4.93 -0.41 -2.43
CA SER A 130 3.70 -0.96 -1.85
C SER A 130 2.85 0.09 -1.12
N GLN A 131 3.49 1.15 -0.62
CA GLN A 131 2.87 2.23 0.12
C GLN A 131 3.17 3.58 -0.51
N THR A 132 2.18 4.47 -0.49
CA THR A 132 2.40 5.90 -0.68
C THR A 132 3.28 6.41 0.47
N MET A 133 4.35 7.13 0.13
CA MET A 133 5.32 7.65 1.07
C MET A 133 5.51 9.15 0.84
N ILE A 134 5.67 9.90 1.93
CA ILE A 134 5.86 11.35 1.88
C ILE A 134 7.04 11.77 2.74
N SER A 135 7.63 12.91 2.40
CA SER A 135 8.68 13.52 3.19
C SER A 135 8.16 13.97 4.57
N PRO A 136 9.02 14.00 5.60
CA PRO A 136 8.67 14.60 6.90
C PRO A 136 8.20 16.05 6.77
N GLU A 137 8.75 16.81 5.81
CA GLU A 137 8.36 18.19 5.53
C GLU A 137 6.90 18.28 5.07
N LEU A 138 6.51 17.44 4.09
CA LEU A 138 5.14 17.40 3.62
C LEU A 138 4.18 16.97 4.73
N ALA A 139 4.53 15.95 5.53
CA ALA A 139 3.72 15.51 6.65
C ALA A 139 3.42 16.67 7.61
N ARG A 140 4.43 17.46 7.96
CA ARG A 140 4.28 18.65 8.81
C ARG A 140 3.37 19.71 8.17
N ARG A 141 3.60 20.06 6.89
CA ARG A 141 2.75 21.03 6.18
C ARG A 141 1.30 20.59 6.08
N ALA A 142 1.06 19.28 5.90
CA ALA A 142 -0.27 18.67 5.83
C ALA A 142 -0.93 18.44 7.21
N GLY A 143 -0.31 18.92 8.30
CA GLY A 143 -0.83 18.81 9.67
C GLY A 143 -0.89 17.37 10.18
N MET A 144 0.01 16.50 9.69
CA MET A 144 0.12 15.11 10.11
C MET A 144 1.34 14.94 11.01
N GLU A 145 1.08 14.68 12.29
CA GLU A 145 2.13 14.43 13.28
C GLU A 145 2.34 12.94 13.48
N ILE A 146 3.61 12.53 13.55
CA ILE A 146 3.98 11.17 13.95
C ILE A 146 3.82 11.08 15.47
N LYS A 147 2.73 10.44 15.91
CA LYS A 147 2.45 10.25 17.34
C LYS A 147 3.41 9.23 17.95
N ARG A 148 3.65 9.34 19.26
CA ARG A 148 4.35 8.30 20.02
C ARG A 148 3.56 6.98 19.91
N GLY A 149 4.23 5.91 19.49
CA GLY A 149 3.59 4.61 19.25
C GLY A 149 2.89 4.49 17.89
N ALA A 150 3.15 5.41 16.94
CA ALA A 150 2.68 5.25 15.57
C ALA A 150 3.09 3.87 15.01
N PRO A 151 2.20 3.19 14.26
CA PRO A 151 2.54 1.95 13.59
C PRO A 151 3.79 2.12 12.72
N LEU A 152 4.68 1.14 12.76
CA LEU A 152 5.87 1.09 11.94
C LEU A 152 5.70 0.00 10.88
N ILE A 153 6.07 0.31 9.65
CA ILE A 153 6.26 -0.70 8.62
C ILE A 153 7.75 -0.89 8.35
N ALA A 154 8.14 -2.11 8.03
CA ALA A 154 9.43 -2.33 7.41
C ALA A 154 9.32 -1.96 5.93
N GLY A 155 10.28 -1.20 5.43
CA GLY A 155 10.44 -0.90 4.02
C GLY A 155 11.81 -1.36 3.55
N ASN A 156 11.88 -1.88 2.34
CA ASN A 156 13.15 -2.09 1.66
C ASN A 156 13.41 -0.87 0.78
N VAL A 157 14.52 -0.17 1.01
CA VAL A 157 14.94 0.95 0.16
C VAL A 157 15.94 0.47 -0.89
N VAL A 158 16.19 1.32 -1.89
CA VAL A 158 17.23 1.09 -2.90
C VAL A 158 18.55 0.71 -2.21
N GLY A 159 19.16 -0.40 -2.64
CA GLY A 159 20.35 -0.99 -2.03
C GLY A 159 20.08 -2.07 -0.99
N GLY A 160 18.83 -2.54 -0.83
CA GLY A 160 18.48 -3.71 -0.01
C GLY A 160 18.50 -3.47 1.50
N ARG A 161 18.62 -2.20 1.92
CA ARG A 161 18.58 -1.83 3.33
C ARG A 161 17.14 -1.86 3.81
N ARG A 162 16.93 -2.50 4.96
CA ARG A 162 15.65 -2.50 5.67
C ARG A 162 15.59 -1.28 6.59
N VAL A 163 14.50 -0.51 6.49
CA VAL A 163 14.23 0.66 7.32
C VAL A 163 12.88 0.52 7.99
N SER A 164 12.73 1.10 9.18
CA SER A 164 11.43 1.23 9.83
C SER A 164 10.84 2.60 9.50
N VAL A 165 9.66 2.60 8.90
CA VAL A 165 8.96 3.80 8.45
C VAL A 165 7.69 3.98 9.29
N PRO A 166 7.52 5.12 9.98
CA PRO A 166 6.29 5.41 10.69
C PRO A 166 5.14 5.70 9.72
N LEU A 167 3.95 5.22 10.07
CA LEU A 167 2.71 5.51 9.36
C LEU A 167 1.95 6.67 10.02
N VAL A 168 1.36 7.51 9.19
CA VAL A 168 0.38 8.53 9.58
C VAL A 168 -0.86 8.41 8.71
N ARG A 169 -2.02 8.71 9.28
CA ARG A 169 -3.31 8.69 8.55
C ARG A 169 -3.54 10.04 7.86
N ALA A 170 -3.58 10.05 6.54
CA ALA A 170 -4.13 11.16 5.76
C ALA A 170 -5.66 11.09 5.75
N ARG A 171 -6.32 12.24 5.97
CA ARG A 171 -7.78 12.34 5.84
C ARG A 171 -8.19 12.20 4.39
N SER A 172 -7.43 12.82 3.49
CA SER A 172 -7.64 12.70 2.05
C SER A 172 -6.33 12.79 1.28
N VAL A 173 -6.23 11.98 0.23
CA VAL A 173 -5.25 12.09 -0.85
C VAL A 173 -6.01 12.20 -2.16
N SER A 174 -5.72 13.22 -2.95
CA SER A 174 -6.37 13.42 -4.25
C SER A 174 -5.37 13.68 -5.37
N VAL A 175 -5.61 13.03 -6.50
CA VAL A 175 -5.03 13.35 -7.81
C VAL A 175 -6.18 13.82 -8.69
N GLY A 176 -6.33 15.13 -8.91
CA GLY A 176 -7.52 15.65 -9.60
C GLY A 176 -8.82 15.24 -8.88
N ALA A 177 -9.76 14.62 -9.59
CA ALA A 177 -11.01 14.10 -9.03
C ALA A 177 -10.91 12.67 -8.46
N ALA A 178 -9.75 12.02 -8.55
CA ALA A 178 -9.50 10.73 -7.94
C ALA A 178 -9.11 10.93 -6.47
N VAL A 179 -10.00 10.54 -5.55
CA VAL A 179 -9.85 10.83 -4.11
C VAL A 179 -9.94 9.55 -3.29
N VAL A 180 -8.95 9.34 -2.43
CA VAL A 180 -8.92 8.29 -1.42
C VAL A 180 -8.90 8.93 -0.03
N GLU A 181 -9.81 8.49 0.84
CA GLU A 181 -9.94 8.94 2.22
C GLU A 181 -9.36 7.92 3.20
N ASP A 182 -8.95 8.37 4.38
CA ASP A 182 -8.45 7.53 5.48
C ASP A 182 -7.26 6.63 5.08
N LEU A 183 -6.34 7.16 4.26
CA LEU A 183 -5.16 6.45 3.77
C LEU A 183 -4.00 6.58 4.77
N ASP A 184 -3.44 5.47 5.22
CA ASP A 184 -2.17 5.44 5.93
C ASP A 184 -1.01 5.63 4.93
N ILE A 185 -0.12 6.57 5.26
CA ILE A 185 1.01 7.00 4.45
C ILE A 185 2.29 6.85 5.26
N GLY A 186 3.33 6.32 4.64
CA GLY A 186 4.66 6.26 5.27
C GLY A 186 5.34 7.62 5.28
N VAL A 187 5.91 8.02 6.42
CA VAL A 187 6.71 9.25 6.51
C VAL A 187 8.19 8.91 6.49
N PHE A 188 8.80 9.10 5.32
CA PHE A 188 10.21 8.79 5.07
C PHE A 188 10.71 9.58 3.87
N ASP A 189 11.93 10.11 3.95
CA ASP A 189 12.58 10.73 2.80
C ASP A 189 13.14 9.66 1.85
N ALA A 190 12.27 9.20 0.94
CA ALA A 190 12.60 8.18 -0.04
C ALA A 190 13.46 8.70 -1.20
N LEU A 191 13.59 10.02 -1.37
CA LEU A 191 14.26 10.67 -2.49
C LEU A 191 15.21 11.78 -2.01
N PRO A 192 16.24 11.44 -1.20
CA PRO A 192 17.13 12.43 -0.63
C PRO A 192 17.84 13.24 -1.72
N GLY A 193 17.88 14.56 -1.55
CA GLY A 193 18.51 15.49 -2.48
C GLY A 193 17.64 15.96 -3.65
N ARG A 194 16.34 15.61 -3.66
CA ARG A 194 15.35 16.11 -4.64
C ARG A 194 14.29 16.98 -3.96
N PRO A 195 14.60 18.24 -3.59
CA PRO A 195 13.69 19.11 -2.84
C PRO A 195 12.39 19.46 -3.61
N GLU A 196 12.37 19.26 -4.92
CA GLU A 196 11.20 19.47 -5.80
C GLU A 196 10.17 18.33 -5.77
N VAL A 197 10.48 17.22 -5.08
CA VAL A 197 9.60 16.05 -4.96
C VAL A 197 9.32 15.76 -3.49
N ASP A 198 8.04 15.63 -3.16
CA ASP A 198 7.57 15.45 -1.79
C ASP A 198 7.40 13.98 -1.38
N GLY A 199 7.61 13.02 -2.30
CA GLY A 199 7.53 11.58 -2.02
C GLY A 199 7.15 10.69 -3.21
N LEU A 200 6.54 9.55 -2.89
CA LEU A 200 6.17 8.47 -3.81
C LEU A 200 4.65 8.21 -3.76
N LEU A 201 3.99 8.19 -4.91
CA LEU A 201 2.61 7.75 -5.07
C LEU A 201 2.61 6.24 -5.37
N GLY A 202 2.30 5.44 -4.34
CA GLY A 202 2.48 4.00 -4.36
C GLY A 202 1.18 3.21 -4.51
N ALA A 203 1.31 1.87 -4.48
CA ALA A 203 0.21 0.93 -4.67
C ALA A 203 -0.95 1.10 -3.69
N SER A 204 -0.69 1.54 -2.45
CA SER A 204 -1.76 1.80 -1.46
C SER A 204 -2.77 2.87 -1.90
N PHE A 205 -2.39 3.80 -2.77
CA PHE A 205 -3.31 4.71 -3.45
C PHE A 205 -3.74 4.15 -4.82
N LEU A 206 -2.79 3.66 -5.61
CA LEU A 206 -3.03 3.32 -7.02
C LEU A 206 -4.01 2.16 -7.22
N HIS A 207 -4.09 1.19 -6.31
CA HIS A 207 -4.99 0.04 -6.48
C HIS A 207 -6.48 0.40 -6.48
N HIS A 208 -6.85 1.58 -6.00
CA HIS A 208 -8.23 2.09 -6.07
C HIS A 208 -8.63 2.51 -7.48
N PHE A 209 -7.68 2.52 -8.43
CA PHE A 209 -7.90 3.00 -9.78
C PHE A 209 -7.32 2.04 -10.82
N LYS A 210 -8.04 1.89 -11.93
CA LYS A 210 -7.41 1.55 -13.21
C LYS A 210 -6.74 2.82 -13.71
N PHE A 211 -5.43 2.76 -13.98
CA PHE A 211 -4.67 3.95 -14.37
C PHE A 211 -3.93 3.75 -15.69
N THR A 212 -3.74 4.85 -16.43
CA THR A 212 -2.98 4.87 -17.69
C THR A 212 -2.04 6.08 -17.71
N VAL A 213 -0.78 5.82 -18.04
CA VAL A 213 0.21 6.88 -18.27
C VAL A 213 0.29 7.15 -19.77
N ASP A 214 -0.34 8.24 -20.22
CA ASP A 214 -0.18 8.73 -21.59
C ASP A 214 1.12 9.53 -21.68
N ARG A 215 2.18 8.84 -22.09
CA ARG A 215 3.52 9.42 -22.23
C ARG A 215 3.61 10.46 -23.35
N LYS A 216 2.75 10.36 -24.37
CA LYS A 216 2.76 11.26 -25.53
C LYS A 216 2.19 12.62 -25.14
N ASN A 217 1.07 12.61 -24.41
CA ASN A 217 0.38 13.82 -24.00
C ASN A 217 0.73 14.26 -22.57
N LEU A 218 1.60 13.52 -21.89
CA LEU A 218 1.99 13.72 -20.48
C LEU A 218 0.77 13.85 -19.58
N GLN A 219 -0.10 12.84 -19.64
CA GLN A 219 -1.29 12.74 -18.79
C GLN A 219 -1.26 11.45 -17.97
N LEU A 220 -1.75 11.53 -16.74
CA LEU A 220 -2.14 10.38 -15.93
C LEU A 220 -3.65 10.31 -15.87
N LEU A 221 -4.22 9.23 -16.39
CA LEU A 221 -5.64 8.93 -16.34
C LEU A 221 -5.90 7.98 -15.18
N LEU A 222 -6.93 8.24 -14.39
CA LEU A 222 -7.34 7.45 -13.24
C LEU A 222 -8.84 7.19 -13.32
N GLU A 223 -9.25 5.93 -13.26
CA GLU A 223 -10.64 5.47 -13.25
C GLU A 223 -10.89 4.68 -11.98
N PRO A 224 -11.80 5.09 -11.07
CA PRO A 224 -12.09 4.35 -9.86
C PRO A 224 -12.52 2.90 -10.17
N VAL A 225 -11.92 1.92 -9.49
CA VAL A 225 -12.43 0.54 -9.52
C VAL A 225 -13.47 0.37 -8.41
N ALA A 226 -14.66 -0.10 -8.75
CA ALA A 226 -15.68 -0.39 -7.75
C ALA A 226 -15.13 -1.41 -6.74
N ALA A 227 -15.35 -1.19 -5.45
CA ALA A 227 -15.08 -2.21 -4.45
C ALA A 227 -15.88 -3.46 -4.82
N GLU A 228 -15.21 -4.61 -4.97
CA GLU A 228 -15.91 -5.88 -5.14
C GLU A 228 -16.88 -6.06 -3.96
N LYS A 229 -18.15 -6.26 -4.28
CA LYS A 229 -19.23 -6.50 -3.31
C LYS A 229 -19.07 -7.85 -2.65
#